data_AF-X1GV07-F1
#
_entry.id   AF-X1GV07-F1
#
_cell.length_a   1.000
_cell.length_b   1.000
_cell.length_c   1.000
_cell.angle_alpha   90.00
_cell.angle_beta   90.00
_cell.angle_gamma   90.00
#
_symmetry.space_group_name_H-M   'P 1'
#
loop_
_entity.id
_entity.type
_entity.pdbx_description
1 polymer ?
#
loop_
_entity_poly.entity_id
_entity_poly.type
_entity_poly.pdbx_seq_one_letter_code
_entity_poly.pdbx_strand_id
1 'polypeptide(L)'
;WFISLGLMESKWTVLLSLNALFLILGCFIDVSAILLIIVPIVLPLVEAAGIDMVHFGVIAVFNLMIALDTPPYGETIFITSAISGTPFPDVVKEMLPFIAFEIGALMICTYIPDLVLWLPRLAGYLG
;
A
#
# COMPACT_ATOMS: atom_id res chain seq x y z
N TRP A 1 21.53 -9.73 2.86
CA TRP A 1 21.18 -11.15 3.10
C TRP A 1 20.14 -11.68 2.10
N PHE A 2 19.00 -10.99 1.87
CA PHE A 2 18.05 -11.38 0.80
C PHE A 2 18.51 -11.01 -0.63
N ILE A 3 19.26 -9.91 -0.78
CA ILE A 3 19.85 -9.50 -2.07
C ILE A 3 20.93 -10.48 -2.55
N SER A 4 21.66 -11.15 -1.64
CA SER A 4 22.68 -12.14 -1.98
C SER A 4 22.12 -13.51 -2.37
N LEU A 5 20.81 -13.72 -2.26
CA LEU A 5 20.11 -14.98 -2.60
C LEU A 5 19.49 -14.95 -4.01
N GLY A 6 19.67 -13.89 -4.80
CA GLY A 6 19.06 -13.76 -6.13
C GLY A 6 17.54 -13.50 -6.13
N LEU A 7 16.90 -13.52 -4.95
CA LEU A 7 15.45 -13.30 -4.81
C LEU A 7 15.04 -11.82 -4.88
N MET A 8 15.98 -10.88 -4.67
CA MET A 8 15.76 -9.43 -4.73
C MET A 8 16.74 -8.76 -5.70
N GLU A 9 16.89 -9.31 -6.91
CA GLU A 9 17.77 -8.73 -7.95
C GLU A 9 17.22 -7.46 -8.61
N SER A 10 15.92 -7.21 -8.47
CA SER A 10 15.24 -6.09 -9.14
C SER A 10 14.43 -5.25 -8.16
N LYS A 11 14.50 -3.93 -8.33
CA LYS A 11 13.68 -2.90 -7.65
C LYS A 11 12.20 -3.28 -7.57
N TRP A 12 11.71 -3.96 -8.61
CA TRP A 12 10.34 -4.45 -8.73
C TRP A 12 9.98 -5.57 -7.74
N THR A 13 10.90 -6.49 -7.46
CA THR A 13 10.65 -7.59 -6.52
C THR A 13 10.61 -7.10 -5.07
N VAL A 14 11.41 -6.08 -4.75
CA VAL A 14 11.36 -5.40 -3.45
C VAL A 14 10.02 -4.68 -3.28
N LEU A 15 9.60 -3.90 -4.27
CA LEU A 15 8.30 -3.22 -4.24
C LEU A 15 7.12 -4.19 -4.12
N LEU A 16 7.13 -5.29 -4.89
CA LEU A 16 6.07 -6.31 -4.79
C LEU A 16 6.01 -6.94 -3.41
N SER A 17 7.17 -7.25 -2.82
CA SER A 17 7.26 -7.82 -1.47
C SER A 17 6.73 -6.85 -0.42
N LEU A 18 7.01 -5.55 -0.58
CA LEU A 18 6.51 -4.49 0.30
C LEU A 18 5.00 -4.32 0.20
N ASN A 19 4.45 -4.31 -1.02
CA ASN A 19 3.00 -4.26 -1.24
C ASN A 19 2.30 -5.43 -0.53
N ALA A 20 2.79 -6.66 -0.74
CA ALA A 20 2.24 -7.84 -0.08
C ALA A 20 2.35 -7.76 1.45
N LEU A 21 3.50 -7.31 1.97
CA LEU A 21 3.72 -7.12 3.41
C LEU A 21 2.73 -6.11 3.99
N PHE A 22 2.55 -4.95 3.36
CA PHE A 22 1.65 -3.90 3.85
C PHE A 22 0.19 -4.28 3.75
N LEU A 23 -0.24 -4.96 2.68
CA LEU A 23 -1.62 -5.45 2.56
C LEU A 23 -1.93 -6.47 3.65
N ILE A 24 -1.04 -7.44 3.88
CA ILE A 24 -1.26 -8.46 4.91
C ILE A 24 -1.22 -7.83 6.30
N LEU A 25 -0.21 -7.01 6.61
CA LEU A 25 -0.11 -6.38 7.94
C LEU A 25 -1.25 -5.39 8.19
N GLY A 26 -1.62 -4.58 7.20
CA GLY A 26 -2.70 -3.58 7.29
C GLY A 26 -4.07 -4.20 7.53
N CYS A 27 -4.27 -5.46 7.13
CA CYS A 27 -5.50 -6.18 7.43
C CYS A 27 -5.65 -6.56 8.91
N PHE A 28 -4.56 -6.61 9.70
CA PHE A 28 -4.57 -7.05 11.10
C PHE A 28 -4.16 -5.96 12.10
N ILE A 29 -3.35 -5.00 11.67
CA ILE A 29 -2.75 -3.96 12.51
C ILE A 29 -3.25 -2.61 12.01
N ASP A 30 -3.59 -1.72 12.95
CA ASP A 30 -3.95 -0.33 12.67
C ASP A 30 -2.91 0.38 11.78
N VAL A 31 -3.40 1.16 10.83
CA VAL A 31 -2.58 1.87 9.83
C VAL A 31 -1.61 2.84 10.51
N SER A 32 -2.02 3.51 11.58
CA SER A 32 -1.16 4.46 12.30
C SER A 32 0.01 3.73 12.95
N ALA A 33 -0.23 2.56 13.55
CA ALA A 33 0.83 1.73 14.11
C ALA A 33 1.83 1.24 13.05
N ILE A 34 1.35 0.85 11.86
CA ILE A 34 2.22 0.43 10.75
C ILE A 34 3.09 1.58 10.25
N LEU A 35 2.49 2.76 10.05
CA LEU A 35 3.23 3.96 9.61
C LEU A 35 4.29 4.37 10.63
N LEU A 36 4.02 4.25 11.93
CA LEU A 36 4.96 4.64 12.98
C LEU A 36 6.09 3.63 13.19
N ILE A 37 5.82 2.33 13.03
CA ILE A 37 6.77 1.27 13.39
C ILE A 37 7.39 0.62 12.15
N ILE A 38 6.57 0.16 11.21
CA ILE A 38 7.04 -0.65 10.08
C ILE A 38 7.76 0.22 9.06
N VAL A 39 7.18 1.35 8.65
CA VAL A 39 7.78 2.25 7.65
C VAL A 39 9.24 2.61 7.95
N PRO A 40 9.62 3.10 9.16
CA PRO A 40 11.01 3.42 9.44
C PRO A 40 11.93 2.20 9.48
N ILE A 41 11.41 1.00 9.77
CA ILE A 41 12.17 -0.25 9.69
C ILE A 41 12.47 -0.61 8.24
N VAL A 42 11.55 -0.33 7.30
CA VAL A 42 11.74 -0.65 5.87
C VAL A 42 12.43 0.46 5.07
N LEU A 43 12.45 1.70 5.55
CA LEU A 43 13.19 2.81 4.93
C LEU A 43 14.63 2.47 4.54
N PRO A 44 15.49 1.91 5.40
CA PRO A 44 16.88 1.60 5.02
C PRO A 44 16.98 0.53 3.92
N LEU A 45 15.99 -0.36 3.80
CA LEU A 45 15.91 -1.33 2.71
C LEU A 45 15.54 -0.66 1.39
N VAL A 46 14.59 0.29 1.43
CA VAL A 46 14.10 1.04 0.27
C VAL A 46 15.20 1.95 -0.29
N GLU A 47 15.94 2.63 0.59
CA GLU A 47 17.11 3.43 0.22
C GLU A 47 18.21 2.56 -0.43
N ALA A 48 18.52 1.41 0.17
CA ALA A 48 19.50 0.47 -0.37
C ALA A 48 19.10 -0.11 -1.73
N ALA A 49 17.80 -0.16 -2.03
CA ALA A 49 17.24 -0.60 -3.31
C ALA A 49 17.14 0.51 -4.38
N GLY A 50 17.52 1.76 -4.06
CA GLY A 50 17.44 2.89 -5.00
C GLY A 50 16.00 3.26 -5.37
N ILE A 51 15.06 3.04 -4.45
CA ILE A 51 13.66 3.47 -4.60
C ILE A 51 13.53 4.90 -4.08
N ASP A 52 12.81 5.73 -4.81
CA ASP A 52 12.50 7.11 -4.42
C ASP A 52 11.60 7.13 -3.18
N MET A 53 11.93 7.96 -2.19
CA MET A 53 11.23 8.00 -0.91
C MET A 53 9.77 8.44 -1.04
N VAL A 54 9.50 9.41 -1.92
CA VAL A 54 8.14 9.90 -2.15
C VAL A 54 7.32 8.81 -2.81
N HIS A 55 7.89 8.14 -3.82
CA HIS A 55 7.23 7.03 -4.48
C HIS A 55 6.90 5.88 -3.50
N PHE A 56 7.86 5.51 -2.65
CA PHE A 56 7.64 4.49 -1.61
C PHE A 56 6.55 4.92 -0.62
N GLY A 57 6.57 6.16 -0.14
CA GLY A 57 5.57 6.68 0.78
C GLY A 57 4.16 6.61 0.20
N VAL A 58 4.00 7.00 -1.06
CA VAL A 58 2.69 6.87 -1.75
C VAL A 58 2.27 5.42 -1.85
N ILE A 59 3.14 4.50 -2.28
CA ILE A 59 2.82 3.07 -2.37
C ILE A 59 2.42 2.53 -1.00
N ALA A 60 3.18 2.83 0.06
CA ALA A 60 2.89 2.35 1.40
C ALA A 60 1.52 2.84 1.88
N VAL A 61 1.21 4.13 1.74
CA VAL A 61 -0.09 4.69 2.11
C VAL A 61 -1.21 4.06 1.28
N PHE A 62 -1.02 3.89 -0.02
CA PHE A 62 -2.03 3.30 -0.90
C PHE A 62 -2.35 1.84 -0.53
N ASN A 63 -1.33 1.04 -0.21
CA ASN A 63 -1.53 -0.33 0.31
C ASN A 63 -2.31 -0.34 1.61
N LEU A 64 -2.01 0.60 2.51
CA LEU A 64 -2.65 0.65 3.83
C LEU A 64 -4.11 1.10 3.75
N MET A 65 -4.44 2.01 2.82
CA MET A 65 -5.83 2.37 2.54
C MET A 65 -6.62 1.17 2.02
N ILE A 66 -6.08 0.45 1.04
CA ILE A 66 -6.72 -0.78 0.52
C ILE A 66 -6.90 -1.83 1.63
N ALA A 67 -5.95 -1.92 2.55
CA ALA A 67 -6.04 -2.86 3.67
C ALA A 67 -7.14 -2.51 4.69
N LEU A 68 -7.47 -1.23 4.85
CA LEU A 68 -8.60 -0.78 5.69
C LEU A 68 -9.94 -1.21 5.09
N ASP A 69 -10.04 -1.22 3.77
CA ASP A 69 -11.24 -1.63 3.03
C ASP A 69 -11.31 -3.16 2.83
N THR A 70 -10.16 -3.85 2.75
CA THR A 70 -10.12 -5.28 2.47
C THR A 70 -10.58 -6.11 3.68
N PRO A 71 -11.53 -7.05 3.50
CA PRO A 71 -12.02 -7.89 4.60
C PRO A 71 -10.94 -8.87 5.09
N PRO A 72 -10.39 -8.64 6.30
CA PRO A 72 -10.79 -9.43 7.47
C PRO A 72 -11.21 -8.60 8.71
N TYR A 73 -10.78 -7.33 8.82
CA TYR A 73 -11.24 -6.34 9.80
C TYR A 73 -12.12 -5.26 9.14
N GLY A 74 -11.78 -4.85 7.91
CA GLY A 74 -12.59 -3.97 7.06
C GLY A 74 -13.11 -2.75 7.82
N GLU A 75 -12.25 -2.00 8.51
CA GLU A 75 -12.67 -1.01 9.51
C GLU A 75 -13.63 0.04 8.92
N THR A 76 -13.31 0.53 7.71
CA THR A 76 -14.14 1.48 6.96
C THR A 76 -15.48 0.86 6.55
N ILE A 77 -15.47 -0.40 6.09
CA ILE A 77 -16.68 -1.16 5.75
C ILE A 77 -17.54 -1.42 6.99
N PHE A 78 -16.92 -1.72 8.13
CA PHE A 78 -17.58 -1.96 9.40
C PHE A 78 -18.28 -0.69 9.90
N ILE A 79 -17.58 0.44 9.89
CA ILE A 79 -18.15 1.75 10.23
C ILE A 79 -19.29 2.10 9.27
N THR A 80 -19.10 1.86 7.96
CA THR A 80 -20.13 2.13 6.95
C THR A 80 -21.37 1.27 7.13
N SER A 81 -21.21 -0.02 7.43
CA SER A 81 -22.31 -0.93 7.75
C SER A 81 -23.06 -0.47 9.02
N ALA A 82 -22.34 -0.02 10.06
CA ALA A 82 -22.92 0.48 11.29
C ALA A 82 -23.74 1.77 11.09
N ILE A 83 -23.27 2.68 10.24
CA ILE A 83 -23.97 3.95 9.94
C ILE A 83 -25.16 3.73 9.00
N SER A 84 -25.00 2.88 7.98
CA SER A 84 -26.03 2.64 6.96
C SER A 84 -27.14 1.66 7.41
N GLY A 85 -26.89 0.85 8.45
CA GLY A 85 -27.79 -0.20 8.89
C GLY A 85 -27.89 -1.39 7.92
N THR A 86 -27.05 -1.44 6.88
CA THR A 86 -26.99 -2.54 5.91
C THR A 86 -26.14 -3.68 6.48
N PRO A 87 -26.52 -4.96 6.31
CA PRO A 87 -25.72 -6.08 6.79
C PRO A 87 -24.29 -6.04 6.22
N PHE A 88 -23.30 -6.26 7.08
CA PHE A 88 -21.87 -6.24 6.72
C PHE A 88 -21.53 -7.08 5.47
N PRO A 89 -22.04 -8.32 5.29
CA PRO A 89 -21.73 -9.12 4.10
C PRO A 89 -22.18 -8.48 2.77
N ASP A 90 -23.27 -7.72 2.80
CA ASP A 90 -23.80 -7.06 1.60
C ASP A 90 -22.90 -5.88 1.21
N VAL A 91 -22.45 -5.10 2.20
CA VAL A 91 -21.51 -3.98 1.98
C VAL A 91 -20.16 -4.49 1.47
N VAL A 92 -19.63 -5.59 2.04
CA VAL A 92 -18.39 -6.21 1.57
C VAL A 92 -18.52 -6.66 0.11
N LYS A 93 -19.65 -7.26 -0.26
CA LYS A 93 -19.89 -7.74 -1.63
C LYS A 93 -19.90 -6.60 -2.65
N GLU A 94 -20.51 -5.47 -2.29
CA GLU A 94 -20.51 -4.27 -3.13
C GLU A 94 -19.15 -3.56 -3.16
N MET A 95 -18.33 -3.68 -2.12
CA MET A 95 -16.99 -3.09 -2.06
C MET A 95 -15.91 -3.91 -2.79
N LEU A 96 -16.06 -5.23 -2.88
CA LEU A 96 -15.13 -6.11 -3.61
C LEU A 96 -14.74 -5.63 -5.03
N PRO A 97 -15.67 -5.18 -5.91
CA PRO A 97 -15.28 -4.64 -7.21
C PRO A 97 -14.44 -3.37 -7.10
N PHE A 98 -14.69 -2.50 -6.11
CA PHE A 98 -13.89 -1.29 -5.88
C PHE A 98 -12.47 -1.63 -5.41
N ILE A 99 -12.34 -2.58 -4.48
CA ILE A 99 -11.03 -3.09 -4.03
C ILE A 99 -10.23 -3.63 -5.23
N ALA A 100 -10.88 -4.32 -6.17
CA ALA A 100 -10.21 -4.79 -7.39
C ALA A 100 -9.70 -3.63 -8.27
N PHE A 101 -10.46 -2.54 -8.39
CA PHE A 101 -10.00 -1.33 -9.09
C PHE A 101 -8.83 -0.66 -8.36
N GLU A 102 -8.86 -0.61 -7.04
CA GLU A 102 -7.78 -0.03 -6.23
C GLU A 102 -6.49 -0.84 -6.33
N ILE A 103 -6.56 -2.17 -6.30
CA ILE A 103 -5.41 -3.04 -6.57
C ILE A 103 -4.87 -2.80 -7.98
N GLY A 104 -5.76 -2.62 -8.96
CA GLY A 104 -5.36 -2.24 -10.33
C GLY A 104 -4.61 -0.91 -10.36
N ALA A 105 -5.14 0.12 -9.69
CA ALA A 105 -4.52 1.42 -9.57
C ALA A 105 -3.17 1.34 -8.84
N LEU A 106 -3.08 0.54 -7.76
CA LEU A 106 -1.86 0.29 -7.00
C LEU A 106 -0.76 -0.31 -7.88
N MET A 107 -1.11 -1.29 -8.74
CA MET A 107 -0.16 -1.88 -9.67
C MET A 107 0.34 -0.85 -10.69
N ILE A 108 -0.56 -0.03 -11.24
CA ILE A 108 -0.19 1.06 -12.16
C ILE A 108 0.76 2.05 -11.47
N CYS A 109 0.40 2.51 -10.27
CA CYS A 109 1.23 3.42 -9.48
C CYS A 109 2.57 2.80 -9.11
N THR A 110 2.60 1.49 -8.82
CA THR A 110 3.84 0.77 -8.48
C THR A 110 4.77 0.68 -9.69
N TYR A 111 4.26 0.33 -10.88
CA TYR A 111 5.09 0.16 -12.09
C TYR A 111 5.38 1.44 -12.88
N ILE A 112 4.61 2.51 -12.65
CA ILE A 112 4.75 3.79 -13.34
C ILE A 112 5.07 4.89 -12.30
N PRO A 113 6.33 4.97 -11.82
CA PRO A 113 6.72 5.94 -10.79
C PRO A 113 6.55 7.39 -11.25
N ASP A 114 6.68 7.68 -12.55
CA ASP A 114 6.49 9.04 -13.06
C ASP A 114 5.04 9.52 -12.90
N LEU A 115 4.04 8.65 -12.83
CA LEU A 115 2.66 9.06 -12.52
C LEU A 115 2.56 9.66 -11.12
N VAL A 116 3.28 9.05 -10.17
CA VAL A 116 3.34 9.47 -8.77
C VAL A 116 4.26 10.68 -8.59
N LEU A 117 5.40 10.70 -9.29
CA LEU A 117 6.44 11.70 -9.14
C LEU A 117 6.24 12.94 -10.01
N TRP A 118 5.35 12.90 -11.01
CA TRP A 118 5.08 14.04 -11.88
C TRP A 118 4.60 15.27 -11.10
N LEU A 119 3.63 15.11 -10.20
CA LEU A 119 3.11 16.22 -9.40
C LEU A 119 4.15 16.73 -8.38
N PRO A 120 4.84 15.87 -7.61
CA PRO A 120 5.98 16.29 -6.78
C PRO A 120 7.04 17.06 -7.56
N ARG A 121 7.45 16.59 -8.74
CA ARG A 121 8.45 17.27 -9.57
C ARG A 121 7.98 18.66 -10.02
N LEU A 122 6.69 18.80 -10.38
CA LEU A 122 6.09 20.10 -10.67
C LEU A 122 6.04 21.03 -9.44
N ALA A 123 5.86 20.47 -8.26
CA ALA A 123 5.89 21.20 -6.98
C ALA A 123 7.32 21.54 -6.50
N GLY A 124 8.36 21.15 -7.25
CA GLY A 124 9.76 21.47 -6.95
C GLY A 124 10.58 20.32 -6.33
N TYR A 125 10.08 19.08 -6.34
CA TYR A 125 10.82 17.90 -5.90
C TYR A 125 11.92 17.51 -6.92
N LEU A 126 13.17 17.43 -6.47
CA LEU A 126 14.35 17.18 -7.32
C LEU A 126 14.86 15.72 -7.27
N GLY A 127 14.23 14.86 -6.46
CA GLY A 127 14.72 13.51 -6.16
C GLY A 127 15.48 13.47 -4.84
#